data_AF-A0A9E0JGJ8-F1
#
_entry.id   AF-A0A9E0JGJ8-F1
#
_cell.length_a   1.000
_cell.length_b   1.000
_cell.length_c   1.000
_cell.angle_alpha   90.00
_cell.angle_beta   90.00
_cell.angle_gamma   90.00
#
_symmetry.space_group_name_H-M   'P 1'
#
loop_
_entity.id
_entity.type
_entity.pdbx_description
1 polymer ?
#
loop_
_entity_poly.entity_id
_entity_poly.type
_entity_poly.pdbx_seq_one_letter_code
_entity_poly.pdbx_strand_id
1 'polypeptide(L)'
;GTTKFGLNRFVNGYLDLISLWFLSRFGIKPMHFFGLLGSLMFLLGFISVIAVGVSKLYNMYNGMPYRLVTESPYFYLSLTAMIIGTQLFLAGFLGELISRNAPERNNYQIEEIV
;
A
#
# COMPACT_ATOMS: atom_id res chain seq x y z
N GLY A 1 -12.19 23.82 -38.02
CA GLY A 1 -11.62 24.32 -36.75
C GLY A 1 -10.96 23.18 -36.03
N THR A 2 -9.65 23.24 -35.82
CA THR A 2 -8.93 22.25 -35.03
C THR A 2 -9.00 22.68 -33.57
N THR A 3 -9.59 21.86 -32.72
CA THR A 3 -9.71 22.14 -31.30
C THR A 3 -8.30 22.24 -30.70
N LYS A 4 -7.96 23.41 -30.15
CA LYS A 4 -6.68 23.71 -29.49
C LYS A 4 -6.53 23.01 -28.12
N PHE A 5 -7.43 22.07 -27.82
CA PHE A 5 -7.52 21.32 -26.57
C PHE A 5 -7.41 19.83 -26.91
N GLY A 6 -6.18 19.33 -26.92
CA GLY A 6 -5.89 17.93 -27.22
C GLY A 6 -6.21 16.99 -26.06
N LEU A 7 -6.17 15.68 -26.34
CA LEU A 7 -6.30 14.57 -25.38
C LEU A 7 -5.48 14.74 -24.09
N ASN A 8 -4.36 15.49 -24.15
CA ASN A 8 -3.52 15.81 -23.00
C ASN A 8 -4.29 16.46 -21.82
N ARG A 9 -5.34 17.27 -22.06
CA ARG A 9 -6.12 17.86 -20.95
C ARG A 9 -7.01 16.84 -20.26
N PHE A 10 -7.51 15.83 -20.98
CA PHE A 10 -8.32 14.76 -20.39
C PHE A 10 -7.45 13.83 -19.54
N VAL A 11 -6.27 13.44 -20.03
CA VAL A 11 -5.34 12.61 -19.27
C VAL A 11 -4.82 13.37 -18.04
N ASN A 12 -4.35 14.60 -18.21
CA ASN A 12 -3.84 15.39 -17.08
C ASN A 12 -4.96 15.75 -16.09
N GLY A 13 -6.15 16.09 -16.56
CA GLY A 13 -7.29 16.39 -15.69
C GLY A 13 -7.76 15.17 -14.90
N TYR A 14 -7.72 13.97 -15.48
CA TYR A 14 -8.02 12.73 -14.77
C TYR A 14 -6.97 12.42 -13.69
N LEU A 15 -5.68 12.54 -14.03
CA LEU A 15 -4.58 12.34 -13.09
C LEU A 15 -4.61 13.38 -11.95
N ASP A 16 -5.02 14.62 -12.24
CA ASP A 16 -5.16 15.70 -11.27
C ASP A 16 -6.34 15.46 -10.32
N LEU A 17 -7.47 14.96 -10.82
CA LEU A 17 -8.60 14.52 -9.99
C LEU A 17 -8.21 13.39 -9.02
N ILE A 18 -7.46 12.39 -9.50
CA ILE A 18 -6.95 11.31 -8.63
C ILE A 18 -6.02 11.89 -7.55
N SER A 19 -5.15 12.81 -7.94
CA SER A 19 -4.20 13.45 -7.02
C SER A 19 -4.91 14.29 -5.95
N LEU A 20 -5.90 15.10 -6.35
CA LEU A 20 -6.75 15.87 -5.44
C LEU A 20 -7.57 14.98 -4.52
N TRP A 21 -8.18 13.92 -5.04
CA TRP A 21 -8.93 12.96 -4.24
C TRP A 21 -8.04 12.25 -3.21
N PHE A 22 -6.84 11.85 -3.64
CA PHE A 22 -5.85 11.21 -2.77
C PHE A 22 -5.39 12.17 -1.66
N LEU A 23 -5.03 13.40 -2.02
CA LEU A 23 -4.58 14.41 -1.05
C LEU A 23 -5.69 14.79 -0.07
N SER A 24 -6.91 14.97 -0.56
CA SER A 24 -8.10 15.27 0.25
C SER A 24 -8.41 14.16 1.25
N ARG A 25 -8.32 12.89 0.84
CA ARG A 25 -8.67 11.75 1.69
C ARG A 25 -7.55 11.29 2.62
N PHE A 26 -6.29 11.43 2.22
CA PHE A 26 -5.14 10.90 2.95
C PHE A 26 -4.20 11.96 3.55
N GLY A 27 -4.42 13.26 3.29
CA GLY A 27 -3.51 14.33 3.72
C GLY A 27 -3.39 14.53 5.23
N ILE A 28 -4.39 14.10 6.02
CA ILE A 28 -4.46 14.39 7.46
C ILE A 28 -3.68 13.37 8.31
N LYS A 29 -3.78 12.06 8.00
CA LYS A 29 -3.09 10.96 8.72
C LYS A 29 -2.84 9.74 7.81
N PRO A 30 -1.92 9.83 6.82
CA PRO A 30 -1.69 8.78 5.84
C PRO A 30 -1.21 7.45 6.46
N MET A 31 -0.49 7.48 7.59
CA MET A 31 -0.01 6.26 8.24
C MET A 31 -1.15 5.34 8.72
N HIS A 32 -2.27 5.89 9.19
CA HIS A 32 -3.32 5.08 9.77
C HIS A 32 -4.04 4.22 8.73
N PHE A 33 -4.23 4.76 7.52
CA PHE A 33 -4.87 4.01 6.45
C PHE A 33 -3.91 3.02 5.79
N PHE A 34 -2.79 3.52 5.27
CA PHE A 34 -1.82 2.70 4.52
C PHE A 34 -1.03 1.75 5.42
N GLY A 35 -0.72 2.16 6.65
CA GLY A 35 -0.03 1.32 7.63
C GLY A 35 -0.91 0.18 8.15
N LEU A 36 -2.19 0.43 8.43
CA LEU A 36 -3.10 -0.63 8.87
C LEU A 36 -3.39 -1.63 7.75
N LEU A 37 -3.69 -1.15 6.54
CA LEU A 37 -3.89 -2.04 5.39
C LEU A 37 -2.61 -2.81 5.04
N GLY A 38 -1.46 -2.15 5.01
CA GLY A 38 -0.17 -2.77 4.72
C GLY A 38 0.22 -3.83 5.74
N SER A 39 0.05 -3.55 7.03
CA SER A 39 0.33 -4.52 8.10
C SER A 39 -0.61 -5.71 8.09
N LEU A 40 -1.92 -5.51 7.86
CA LEU A 40 -2.88 -6.61 7.69
C LEU A 40 -2.51 -7.49 6.50
N MET A 41 -2.22 -6.89 5.35
CA MET A 41 -1.86 -7.62 4.14
C MET A 41 -0.54 -8.40 4.31
N PHE A 42 0.44 -7.80 4.99
CA PHE A 42 1.68 -8.47 5.36
C PHE A 42 1.43 -9.67 6.29
N LEU A 43 0.62 -9.51 7.34
CA LEU A 43 0.28 -10.60 8.26
C LEU A 43 -0.42 -11.76 7.57
N LEU A 44 -1.37 -11.47 6.67
CA LEU A 44 -2.05 -12.50 5.88
C LEU A 44 -1.07 -13.23 4.96
N GLY A 45 -0.16 -12.51 4.30
CA GLY A 45 0.91 -13.12 3.50
C GLY A 45 1.85 -14.00 4.33
N PHE A 46 2.22 -13.53 5.51
CA PHE A 46 3.09 -14.25 6.44
C PHE A 46 2.46 -15.55 6.94
N ILE A 47 1.20 -15.51 7.36
CA ILE A 47 0.43 -16.70 7.77
C ILE A 47 0.34 -17.68 6.59
N SER A 48 0.12 -17.18 5.38
CA SER A 48 0.01 -18.00 4.17
C SER A 48 1.34 -18.70 3.83
N VAL A 49 2.48 -18.02 3.94
CA VAL A 49 3.81 -18.66 3.77
C VAL A 49 4.03 -19.75 4.83
N ILE A 50 3.68 -19.49 6.10
CA ILE A 50 3.80 -20.49 7.17
C ILE A 50 2.94 -21.70 6.85
N ALA A 51 1.69 -21.50 6.41
CA ALA A 51 0.78 -22.60 6.08
C ALA A 51 1.36 -23.49 4.95
N VAL A 52 1.93 -22.89 3.91
CA VAL A 52 2.60 -23.64 2.83
C VAL A 52 3.84 -24.37 3.34
N GLY A 53 4.64 -23.73 4.21
CA GLY A 53 5.81 -24.33 4.84
C GLY A 53 5.47 -25.52 5.74
N VAL A 54 4.45 -25.39 6.58
CA VAL A 54 3.96 -26.45 7.47
C VAL A 54 3.40 -27.62 6.67
N SER A 55 2.62 -27.35 5.62
CA SER A 55 2.10 -28.40 4.73
C SER A 55 3.22 -29.21 4.10
N LYS A 56 4.32 -28.56 3.70
CA LYS A 56 5.51 -29.25 3.20
C LYS A 56 6.18 -30.10 4.30
N LEU A 57 6.41 -29.53 5.48
CA LEU A 57 7.06 -30.25 6.59
C LEU A 57 6.25 -31.48 7.02
N TYR A 58 4.92 -31.36 7.07
CA TYR A 58 4.01 -32.45 7.37
C TYR A 58 4.09 -33.58 6.33
N ASN A 59 4.08 -33.23 5.05
CA ASN A 59 4.19 -34.23 3.97
C ASN A 59 5.55 -34.94 3.99
N MET A 60 6.63 -34.20 4.30
CA MET A 60 7.98 -34.74 4.41
C MET A 60 8.12 -35.69 5.61
N TYR A 61 7.50 -35.35 6.75
CA TYR A 61 7.51 -36.21 7.95
C TYR A 61 6.74 -37.52 7.74
N ASN A 62 5.60 -37.46 7.04
CA ASN A 62 4.76 -38.63 6.77
C ASN A 62 5.21 -39.46 5.56
N GLY A 63 6.35 -39.14 4.93
CA GLY A 63 6.86 -39.86 3.75
C GLY A 63 5.97 -39.72 2.51
N MET A 64 5.09 -38.72 2.46
CA MET A 64 4.22 -38.44 1.32
C MET A 64 4.97 -37.65 0.24
N PRO A 65 4.55 -37.71 -1.04
CA PRO A 65 5.15 -36.91 -2.10
C PRO A 65 5.03 -35.42 -1.77
N TYR A 66 6.17 -34.75 -1.69
CA TYR A 66 6.25 -33.31 -1.45
C TYR A 66 6.80 -32.60 -2.69
N ARG A 67 6.28 -31.39 -2.95
CA ARG A 67 6.80 -30.49 -3.99
C ARG A 67 7.66 -29.42 -3.34
N LEU A 68 8.56 -28.82 -4.11
CA LEU A 68 9.32 -27.69 -3.61
C LEU A 68 8.37 -26.52 -3.34
N VAL A 69 8.65 -25.75 -2.29
CA VAL A 69 7.85 -24.56 -1.96
C VAL A 69 7.82 -23.58 -3.14
N THR A 70 8.94 -23.47 -3.86
CA THR A 70 9.13 -22.62 -5.04
C THR A 70 8.42 -23.12 -6.30
N GLU A 71 7.86 -24.33 -6.30
CA GLU A 71 7.03 -24.85 -7.40
C GLU A 71 5.54 -24.58 -7.16
N SER A 72 5.17 -24.12 -5.97
CA SER A 72 3.81 -23.83 -5.59
C SER A 72 3.45 -22.38 -5.94
N PRO A 73 2.39 -22.14 -6.74
CA PRO A 73 1.89 -20.79 -7.00
C PRO A 73 1.51 -20.02 -5.73
N TYR A 74 1.04 -20.74 -4.70
CA TYR A 74 0.64 -20.17 -3.40
C TYR A 74 1.81 -19.50 -2.68
N PHE A 75 3.04 -20.01 -2.86
CA PHE A 75 4.22 -19.38 -2.27
C PHE A 75 4.46 -17.99 -2.87
N TYR A 76 4.43 -17.85 -4.19
CA TYR A 76 4.62 -16.56 -4.85
C TYR A 76 3.50 -15.58 -4.56
N LEU A 77 2.24 -16.04 -4.47
CA LEU A 77 1.13 -15.18 -4.05
C LEU A 77 1.35 -14.64 -2.64
N SER A 78 1.77 -15.51 -1.71
CA SER A 78 2.05 -15.11 -0.33
C SER A 78 3.25 -14.15 -0.24
N LEU A 79 4.32 -14.43 -1.01
CA LEU A 79 5.50 -13.57 -1.13
C LEU A 79 5.13 -12.18 -1.66
N THR A 80 4.41 -12.13 -2.78
CA THR A 80 3.95 -10.88 -3.40
C THR A 80 3.04 -10.10 -2.44
N ALA A 81 2.15 -10.79 -1.72
CA ALA A 81 1.29 -10.15 -0.73
C ALA A 81 2.11 -9.49 0.39
N MET A 82 3.15 -10.16 0.90
CA MET A 82 4.07 -9.58 1.88
C MET A 82 4.83 -8.36 1.32
N ILE A 83 5.36 -8.46 0.09
CA ILE A 83 6.08 -7.36 -0.56
C ILE A 83 5.14 -6.15 -0.70
N ILE A 84 3.95 -6.32 -1.25
CA ILE A 84 2.96 -5.23 -1.39
C ILE A 84 2.57 -4.67 -0.02
N GLY A 85 2.36 -5.52 0.98
CA GLY A 85 2.05 -5.10 2.35
C GLY A 85 3.14 -4.20 2.95
N THR A 86 4.41 -4.58 2.80
CA THR A 86 5.54 -3.74 3.24
C THR A 86 5.64 -2.42 2.47
N GLN A 87 5.40 -2.43 1.16
CA GLN A 87 5.42 -1.21 0.34
C GLN A 87 4.30 -0.23 0.75
N LEU A 88 3.10 -0.73 1.01
CA LEU A 88 1.99 0.07 1.52
C LEU A 88 2.30 0.66 2.91
N PHE A 89 2.88 -0.15 3.80
CA PHE A 89 3.28 0.33 5.12
C PHE A 89 4.33 1.45 5.02
N LEU A 90 5.37 1.25 4.20
CA LEU A 90 6.41 2.25 3.96
C LEU A 90 5.84 3.52 3.32
N ALA A 91 4.95 3.40 2.33
CA ALA A 91 4.30 4.55 1.71
C ALA A 91 3.48 5.36 2.73
N GLY A 92 2.74 4.69 3.61
CA GLY A 92 2.01 5.33 4.70
C GLY A 92 2.92 6.04 5.70
N PHE A 93 4.02 5.40 6.09
CA PHE A 93 5.02 5.96 7.00
C PHE A 93 5.72 7.18 6.39
N LEU A 94 6.16 7.10 5.15
CA LEU A 94 6.77 8.21 4.42
C LEU A 94 5.77 9.36 4.24
N GLY A 95 4.52 9.06 3.90
CA GLY A 95 3.47 10.07 3.81
C GLY A 95 3.26 10.84 5.11
N GLU A 96 3.35 10.16 6.25
CA GLU A 96 3.21 10.78 7.58
C GLU A 96 4.42 11.66 7.91
N LEU A 97 5.64 11.22 7.57
CA LEU A 97 6.85 12.03 7.74
C LEU A 97 6.81 13.30 6.87
N ILE A 98 6.39 13.18 5.61
CA ILE A 98 6.26 14.31 4.68
C ILE A 98 5.18 15.29 5.17
N SER A 99 4.02 14.78 5.58
CA SER A 99 2.92 15.61 6.12
C SER A 99 3.31 16.34 7.42
N ARG A 100 4.16 15.73 8.26
CA ARG A 100 4.68 16.36 9.48
C ARG A 100 5.75 17.41 9.21
N ASN A 101 6.55 17.25 8.16
CA ASN A 101 7.59 18.20 7.76
C ASN A 101 7.07 19.37 6.91
N ALA A 102 5.76 19.43 6.60
CA ALA A 102 5.19 20.50 5.79
C ALA A 102 5.19 21.84 6.56
N PRO A 103 5.83 22.90 6.02
CA PRO A 103 5.99 24.19 6.72
C PRO A 103 4.69 24.95 6.97
N GLU A 104 3.61 24.65 6.23
CA GLU A 104 2.31 25.34 6.38
C GLU A 104 1.46 24.85 7.55
N ARG A 105 1.85 23.79 8.27
CA ARG A 105 1.03 23.24 9.37
C ARG A 105 0.84 24.21 10.54
N ASN A 106 1.69 25.23 10.65
CA ASN A 106 1.64 26.23 11.71
C ASN A 106 0.98 27.55 11.27
N ASN A 107 0.41 27.63 10.06
CA ASN A 107 -0.31 28.82 9.61
C ASN A 107 -1.77 28.72 10.09
N TYR A 108 -1.99 28.98 11.38
CA TYR A 108 -3.33 29.22 11.88
C TYR A 108 -3.79 30.56 11.29
N GLN A 109 -4.86 30.56 10.52
CA GLN A 109 -5.60 31.79 10.28
C GLN A 109 -6.30 32.12 11.59
N ILE A 110 -5.75 33.07 12.36
CA ILE A 110 -6.38 33.59 13.57
C ILE A 110 -7.68 34.26 13.12
N GLU A 111 -8.81 33.60 13.36
CA GLU A 111 -10.12 34.04 12.87
C GLU A 111 -10.65 35.23 13.67
N GLU A 112 -10.22 35.41 14.94
CA GLU A 112 -10.62 36.57 15.73
C GLU A 112 -9.66 36.84 16.89
N ILE A 113 -9.27 38.11 17.07
CA ILE A 113 -8.66 38.62 18.29
C ILE A 113 -9.80 39.23 19.10
N VAL A 114 -10.10 38.63 20.26
CA VAL A 114 -11.04 39.17 21.26
C VAL A 114 -10.44 40.37 21.97
#